data_AF-A0A2W0AG23-F1
#
_entry.id   AF-A0A2W0AG23-F1
#
_cell.length_a   1.000
_cell.length_b   1.000
_cell.length_c   1.000
_cell.angle_alpha   90.00
_cell.angle_beta   90.00
_cell.angle_gamma   90.00
#
_symmetry.space_group_name_H-M   'P 1'
#
loop_
_entity.id
_entity.type
_entity.pdbx_description
1 polymer ?
#
loop_
_entity_poly.entity_id
_entity_poly.type
_entity_poly.pdbx_seq_one_letter_code
_entity_poly.pdbx_strand_id
1 'polypeptide(L)'
;MFLACRIRTVLLGVALLSMSGRAAADTIVLKNGRRIIALSAVEEGDKIKYLTSAGELSLPKSIVDHIEKGGAAPMAGSPGADAANLDIAPPAAQPISGQDSDAIERAAVHDGVVDRSYIAKLEGEARGGTKQANFNAAMGHHAAASFEILHGDMEHALADERTALIYAPEEPTLLMNVAYVHLRRSEYKESLDYLERARRVAPDNPDVAKLAGWAYYGLNKMDQAVSEWKKALALQPDAEVQAALEKAQRDKKEEESYKENESSHFTLRYSGAAAPALARDVLRTLETHFSAIESELNYSPPDSIGVILYTQEAFADITKAPGWAGALNDGRIRVPVQGLSGVDHELSRVLKHELTHSFVQQKTHGHASTWLQEGLAQWMEGQRSAENAAVLAQIYSEGHAAPLGGLEGSWMRMGGDTARYAYAWALANIEYIVQADGMGDIERILDRIGAGMATEVALREVLHSDYNDVMQSTAEYLRKTYGR
;
A
#
# COMPACT_ATOMS: atom_id res chain seq x y z
N MET A 1 -48.31 34.68 46.40
CA MET A 1 -47.98 33.28 46.05
C MET A 1 -48.40 33.05 44.61
N PHE A 2 -47.54 32.43 43.80
CA PHE A 2 -47.68 32.09 42.37
C PHE A 2 -47.27 33.13 41.32
N LEU A 3 -45.95 33.10 41.05
CA LEU A 3 -45.26 33.00 39.77
C LEU A 3 -46.15 32.99 38.49
N ALA A 4 -45.94 33.99 37.62
CA ALA A 4 -46.15 33.87 36.18
C ALA A 4 -45.03 34.66 35.48
N CYS A 5 -43.92 33.96 35.22
CA CYS A 5 -42.78 34.51 34.48
C CYS A 5 -43.20 34.73 33.03
N ARG A 6 -43.18 35.99 32.58
CA ARG A 6 -43.42 36.38 31.20
C ARG A 6 -42.21 35.99 30.34
N ILE A 7 -42.31 34.89 29.61
CA ILE A 7 -41.43 34.63 28.46
C ILE A 7 -41.95 35.48 27.31
N ARG A 8 -41.29 36.62 27.07
CA ARG A 8 -41.37 37.34 25.80
C ARG A 8 -40.44 36.64 24.83
N THR A 9 -41.02 36.07 23.78
CA THR A 9 -40.36 35.61 22.58
C THR A 9 -39.50 36.74 22.02
N VAL A 10 -38.17 36.61 22.12
CA VAL A 10 -37.24 37.35 21.29
C VAL A 10 -36.69 36.35 20.30
N LEU A 11 -37.19 36.45 19.06
CA LEU A 11 -36.51 35.93 17.88
C LEU A 11 -35.09 36.50 17.87
N LEU A 12 -34.11 35.71 18.29
CA LEU A 12 -32.73 35.97 17.89
C LEU A 12 -32.52 35.17 16.61
N GLY A 13 -32.69 35.85 15.49
CA GLY A 13 -32.17 35.38 14.22
C GLY A 13 -30.68 35.12 14.38
N VAL A 14 -30.26 33.88 14.17
CA VAL A 14 -28.85 33.57 13.99
C VAL A 14 -28.49 34.17 12.64
N ALA A 15 -27.97 35.39 12.70
CA ALA A 15 -27.26 36.00 11.60
C ALA A 15 -26.18 35.01 11.16
N LEU A 16 -26.21 34.65 9.88
CA LEU A 16 -25.06 34.09 9.18
C LEU A 16 -23.88 35.06 9.37
N LEU A 17 -23.09 34.83 10.40
CA LEU A 17 -21.71 35.27 10.42
C LEU A 17 -20.94 34.23 9.63
N SER A 18 -20.79 34.53 8.35
CA SER A 18 -19.68 34.07 7.53
C SER A 18 -18.37 34.38 8.26
N MET A 19 -17.94 33.47 9.12
CA MET A 19 -16.54 33.35 9.51
C MET A 19 -15.99 32.13 8.79
N SER A 20 -15.55 32.37 7.56
CA SER A 20 -14.50 31.58 6.92
C SER A 20 -13.21 31.74 7.73
N GLY A 21 -13.13 31.04 8.86
CA GLY A 21 -11.90 30.84 9.61
C GLY A 21 -11.57 29.35 9.49
N ARG A 22 -10.62 29.00 8.63
CA ARG A 22 -9.94 27.70 8.73
C ARG A 22 -9.52 27.55 10.20
N ALA A 23 -9.92 26.48 10.88
CA ALA A 23 -9.34 26.16 12.18
C ALA A 23 -7.87 25.83 11.94
N ALA A 24 -7.04 26.86 11.99
CA ALA A 24 -5.62 26.77 11.70
C ALA A 24 -4.91 26.45 13.02
N ALA A 25 -4.16 25.35 13.04
CA ALA A 25 -3.46 24.88 14.22
C ALA A 25 -2.32 25.85 14.58
N ASP A 26 -2.03 25.95 15.87
CA ASP A 26 -0.89 26.70 16.38
C ASP A 26 0.37 25.84 16.30
N THR A 27 1.51 26.44 16.02
CA THR A 27 2.82 25.77 16.13
C THR A 27 3.63 26.40 17.24
N ILE A 28 3.96 25.62 18.26
CA ILE A 28 4.85 26.01 19.36
C ILE A 28 6.28 25.69 18.93
N VAL A 29 7.10 26.71 18.75
CA VAL A 29 8.52 26.56 18.41
C VAL A 29 9.34 26.57 19.69
N LEU A 30 10.15 25.55 19.92
CA LEU A 30 11.06 25.45 21.06
C LEU A 30 12.43 26.04 20.72
N LYS A 31 13.18 26.48 21.73
CA LYS A 31 14.52 27.09 21.56
C LYS A 31 15.58 26.17 20.95
N ASN A 32 15.35 24.86 20.97
CA ASN A 32 16.20 23.85 20.32
C ASN A 32 15.78 23.57 18.86
N GLY A 33 14.86 24.36 18.31
CA GLY A 33 14.35 24.22 16.94
C GLY A 33 13.22 23.21 16.77
N ARG A 34 12.86 22.44 17.81
CA ARG A 34 11.73 21.50 17.77
C ARG A 34 10.41 22.26 17.66
N ARG A 35 9.49 21.77 16.84
CA ARG A 35 8.17 22.38 16.58
C ARG A 35 7.08 21.43 17.07
N ILE A 36 6.11 21.94 17.82
CA ILE A 36 4.99 21.18 18.37
C ILE A 36 3.70 21.78 17.82
N ILE A 37 2.96 20.99 17.05
CA ILE A 37 1.69 21.40 16.47
C ILE A 37 0.59 21.15 17.52
N ALA A 38 -0.24 22.16 17.76
CA ALA A 38 -1.34 22.11 18.70
C ALA A 38 -2.61 22.64 18.02
N LEU A 39 -3.76 21.99 18.26
CA LEU A 39 -5.07 22.49 17.87
C LEU A 39 -5.31 23.90 18.40
N SER A 40 -4.78 24.19 19.59
CA SER A 40 -4.69 25.53 20.15
C SER A 40 -3.57 25.57 21.19
N ALA A 41 -2.83 26.67 21.27
CA ALA A 41 -1.84 26.93 22.31
C ALA A 41 -2.10 28.29 22.99
N VAL A 42 -2.12 28.33 24.31
CA VAL A 42 -2.37 29.55 25.10
C VAL A 42 -1.29 29.67 26.17
N GLU A 43 -0.75 30.88 26.32
CA GLU A 43 0.15 31.16 27.44
C GLU A 43 -0.67 31.33 28.73
N GLU A 44 -0.34 30.56 29.76
CA GLU A 44 -0.98 30.63 31.07
C GLU A 44 0.10 30.62 32.16
N GLY A 45 0.43 31.80 32.67
CA GLY A 45 1.48 31.98 33.68
C GLY A 45 2.88 31.65 33.15
N ASP A 46 3.57 30.72 33.81
CA ASP A 46 4.91 30.24 33.44
C ASP A 46 4.89 29.06 32.45
N LYS A 47 3.71 28.72 31.92
CA LYS A 47 3.51 27.58 31.03
C LYS A 47 2.77 27.97 29.75
N ILE A 48 2.97 27.17 28.72
CA ILE A 48 2.13 27.11 27.54
C ILE A 48 1.22 25.90 27.70
N LYS A 49 -0.10 26.11 27.82
CA LYS A 49 -1.09 25.04 27.71
C LYS A 49 -1.49 24.87 26.27
N TYR A 50 -1.57 23.64 25.80
CA TYR A 50 -1.86 23.37 24.41
C TYR A 50 -2.63 22.08 24.22
N LEU A 51 -3.54 22.09 23.26
CA LEU A 51 -4.44 20.99 22.94
C LEU A 51 -3.89 20.23 21.74
N THR A 52 -3.81 18.90 21.85
CA THR A 52 -3.44 17.98 20.76
C THR A 52 -4.61 17.04 20.48
N SER A 53 -4.54 16.24 19.42
CA SER A 53 -5.50 15.14 19.19
C SER A 53 -5.50 14.14 20.35
N ALA A 54 -4.37 13.94 21.02
CA ALA A 54 -4.24 13.09 22.20
C ALA A 54 -4.72 13.72 23.53
N GLY A 55 -5.24 14.96 23.51
CA GLY A 55 -5.70 15.70 24.69
C GLY A 55 -4.85 16.91 25.07
N GLU A 56 -5.12 17.49 26.24
CA GLU A 56 -4.51 18.74 26.72
C GLU A 56 -3.16 18.47 27.42
N LEU A 57 -2.13 19.23 27.05
CA LEU A 57 -0.76 19.13 27.56
C LEU A 57 -0.23 20.52 27.97
N SER A 58 0.92 20.55 28.65
CA SER A 58 1.58 21.80 29.03
C SER A 58 3.10 21.74 28.95
N LEU A 59 3.72 22.86 28.57
CA LEU A 59 5.17 23.04 28.48
C LEU A 59 5.60 24.25 29.33
N PRO A 60 6.79 24.25 29.97
CA PRO A 60 7.36 25.45 30.56
C PRO A 60 7.64 26.52 29.50
N LYS A 61 7.27 27.77 29.75
CA LYS A 61 7.54 28.88 28.83
C LYS A 61 9.04 29.10 28.61
N SER A 62 9.89 28.68 29.55
CA SER A 62 11.35 28.80 29.47
C SER A 62 11.98 28.06 28.28
N ILE A 63 11.37 26.98 27.82
CA ILE A 63 11.85 26.14 26.70
C ILE A 63 11.21 26.50 25.36
N VAL A 64 10.18 27.34 25.37
CA VAL A 64 9.46 27.82 24.19
C VAL A 64 10.13 29.09 23.68
N ASP A 65 10.35 29.15 22.36
CA ASP A 65 10.84 30.33 21.66
C ASP A 65 9.69 31.26 21.28
N HIS A 66 8.72 30.79 20.48
CA HIS A 66 7.50 31.52 20.14
C HIS A 66 6.35 30.59 19.71
N ILE A 67 5.14 31.14 19.59
CA ILE A 67 3.95 30.44 19.07
C ILE A 67 3.54 31.08 17.75
N GLU A 68 3.52 30.29 16.69
CA GLU A 68 2.99 30.68 15.38
C GLU A 68 1.48 30.39 15.37
N LYS A 69 0.66 31.46 15.35
CA LYS A 69 -0.80 31.38 15.33
C LYS A 69 -1.33 31.18 13.92
N GLY A 70 -2.11 30.13 13.71
CA GLY A 70 -2.84 29.92 12.46
C GLY A 70 -2.01 29.43 11.26
N GLY A 71 -1.04 28.56 11.51
CA GLY A 71 -0.32 27.84 10.45
C GLY A 71 -1.17 26.70 9.86
N ALA A 72 -1.03 26.44 8.56
CA ALA A 72 -1.56 25.22 7.98
C ALA A 72 -0.76 24.03 8.52
N ALA A 73 -1.36 23.23 9.41
CA ALA A 73 -0.76 21.98 9.84
C ALA A 73 -0.83 20.94 8.71
N PRO A 74 0.30 20.34 8.30
CA PRO A 74 0.27 18.97 7.81
C PRO A 74 0.13 18.07 9.03
N MET A 75 -1.05 17.48 9.20
CA MET A 75 -1.30 16.40 10.16
C MET A 75 -0.90 15.07 9.53
N ALA A 76 -0.26 14.21 10.34
CA ALA A 76 0.18 12.87 9.99
C ALA A 76 -0.99 12.03 9.43
N GLY A 77 -0.90 11.68 8.15
CA GLY A 77 -1.58 10.53 7.58
C GLY A 77 -0.51 9.73 6.88
N SER A 78 -0.15 8.55 7.39
CA SER A 78 0.93 7.70 6.86
C SER A 78 0.84 7.64 5.33
N PRO A 79 1.85 8.08 4.56
CA PRO A 79 1.79 8.01 3.10
C PRO A 79 2.19 6.61 2.59
N GLY A 80 2.05 5.58 3.43
CA GLY A 80 2.59 4.24 3.23
C GLY A 80 1.89 3.43 2.14
N ALA A 81 0.58 3.63 1.97
CA ALA A 81 -0.32 2.79 1.16
C ALA A 81 0.17 2.48 -0.26
N ASP A 82 0.68 3.51 -0.94
CA ASP A 82 0.83 3.47 -2.39
C ASP A 82 2.27 3.15 -2.82
N ALA A 83 3.23 3.13 -1.90
CA ALA A 83 4.62 2.81 -2.22
C ALA A 83 4.87 1.30 -2.34
N ALA A 84 3.93 0.46 -1.88
CA ALA A 84 4.05 -0.99 -1.90
C ALA A 84 3.83 -1.61 -3.30
N ASN A 85 3.22 -0.89 -4.24
CA ASN A 85 3.04 -1.36 -5.61
C ASN A 85 4.24 -0.95 -6.47
N LEU A 86 5.08 -1.93 -6.81
CA LEU A 86 6.09 -1.77 -7.85
C LEU A 86 5.36 -1.55 -9.19
N ASP A 87 5.36 -0.32 -9.70
CA ASP A 87 4.88 0.03 -11.04
C ASP A 87 5.80 -0.61 -12.10
N ILE A 88 5.62 -1.90 -12.35
CA ILE A 88 6.40 -2.69 -13.32
C ILE A 88 5.64 -2.71 -14.65
N ALA A 89 6.26 -2.17 -15.70
CA ALA A 89 5.69 -2.25 -17.03
C ALA A 89 5.68 -3.71 -17.53
N PRO A 90 4.65 -4.12 -18.29
CA PRO A 90 4.65 -5.43 -18.92
C PRO A 90 5.87 -5.61 -19.83
N PRO A 91 6.32 -6.85 -20.06
CA PRO A 91 7.41 -7.15 -20.98
C PRO A 91 7.09 -6.55 -22.35
N ALA A 92 8.11 -6.16 -23.12
CA ALA A 92 7.85 -5.69 -24.47
C ALA A 92 7.18 -6.82 -25.27
N ALA A 93 6.05 -6.53 -25.89
CA ALA A 93 5.34 -7.48 -26.74
C ALA A 93 6.25 -7.84 -27.94
N GLN A 94 6.99 -8.93 -27.80
CA GLN A 94 7.69 -9.53 -28.92
C GLN A 94 6.71 -10.48 -29.60
N PRO A 95 6.39 -10.26 -30.89
CA PRO A 95 5.48 -11.13 -31.60
C PRO A 95 6.04 -12.55 -31.58
N ILE A 96 5.28 -13.47 -31.02
CA ILE A 96 5.59 -14.89 -31.05
C ILE A 96 5.54 -15.30 -32.52
N SER A 97 6.68 -15.67 -33.09
CA SER A 97 6.83 -15.78 -34.54
C SER A 97 5.98 -16.93 -35.11
N GLY A 98 5.00 -16.60 -35.95
CA GLY A 98 4.22 -17.58 -36.72
C GLY A 98 3.42 -16.93 -37.84
N GLN A 99 3.18 -17.67 -38.93
CA GLN A 99 2.15 -17.28 -39.89
C GLN A 99 0.81 -17.35 -39.13
N ASP A 100 0.09 -16.22 -39.01
CA ASP A 100 -1.27 -16.10 -38.44
C ASP A 100 -1.43 -15.68 -36.96
N SER A 101 -0.37 -15.26 -36.24
CA SER A 101 -0.49 -14.79 -34.84
C SER A 101 -1.56 -13.70 -34.66
N ASP A 102 -1.51 -12.65 -35.47
CA ASP A 102 -2.43 -11.50 -35.38
C ASP A 102 -3.89 -11.86 -35.66
N ALA A 103 -4.12 -12.87 -36.50
CA ALA A 103 -5.47 -13.33 -36.82
C ALA A 103 -6.05 -14.12 -35.65
N ILE A 104 -5.22 -14.93 -34.99
CA ILE A 104 -5.61 -15.70 -33.82
C ILE A 104 -5.89 -14.77 -32.64
N GLU A 105 -5.03 -13.79 -32.39
CA GLU A 105 -5.21 -12.80 -31.31
C GLU A 105 -6.53 -12.05 -31.45
N ARG A 106 -6.83 -11.53 -32.65
CA ARG A 106 -8.11 -10.84 -32.93
C ARG A 106 -9.34 -11.73 -32.85
N ALA A 107 -9.19 -13.04 -33.09
CA ALA A 107 -10.30 -13.98 -32.99
C ALA A 107 -10.49 -14.51 -31.55
N ALA A 108 -9.42 -14.59 -30.77
CA ALA A 108 -9.46 -14.98 -29.36
C ALA A 108 -9.95 -13.84 -28.46
N VAL A 109 -9.71 -12.59 -28.85
CA VAL A 109 -10.17 -11.40 -28.11
C VAL A 109 -10.81 -10.43 -29.09
N HIS A 110 -12.12 -10.23 -28.93
CA HIS A 110 -12.88 -9.26 -29.72
C HIS A 110 -14.03 -8.69 -28.90
N ASP A 111 -14.53 -7.53 -29.29
CA ASP A 111 -15.66 -6.85 -28.63
C ASP A 111 -15.46 -6.61 -27.12
N GLY A 112 -14.20 -6.49 -26.68
CA GLY A 112 -13.84 -6.29 -25.28
C GLY A 112 -14.07 -7.52 -24.39
N VAL A 113 -14.13 -8.72 -24.99
CA VAL A 113 -14.28 -9.98 -24.28
C VAL A 113 -13.34 -11.04 -24.84
N VAL A 114 -13.01 -12.04 -24.02
CA VAL A 114 -12.26 -13.22 -24.45
C VAL A 114 -13.24 -14.26 -25.01
N ASP A 115 -13.04 -14.70 -26.26
CA ASP A 115 -13.79 -15.80 -26.87
C ASP A 115 -13.23 -17.16 -26.43
N ARG A 116 -13.72 -17.61 -25.28
CA ARG A 116 -13.37 -18.93 -24.70
C ARG A 116 -13.79 -20.10 -25.59
N SER A 117 -14.81 -19.94 -26.43
CA SER A 117 -15.28 -20.99 -27.34
C SER A 117 -14.30 -21.19 -28.50
N TYR A 118 -13.75 -20.09 -29.02
CA TYR A 118 -12.71 -20.11 -30.02
C TYR A 118 -11.41 -20.72 -29.48
N ILE A 119 -10.97 -20.32 -28.28
CA ILE A 119 -9.77 -20.89 -27.65
C ILE A 119 -9.93 -22.41 -27.44
N ALA A 120 -11.07 -22.87 -26.92
CA ALA A 120 -11.34 -24.30 -26.75
C ALA A 120 -11.33 -25.08 -28.07
N LYS A 121 -11.71 -24.45 -29.19
CA LYS A 121 -11.59 -25.05 -30.52
C LYS A 121 -10.11 -25.27 -30.89
N LEU A 122 -9.26 -24.28 -30.65
CA LEU A 122 -7.81 -24.39 -30.90
C LEU A 122 -7.17 -25.48 -30.04
N GLU A 123 -7.55 -25.61 -28.77
CA GLU A 123 -7.12 -26.72 -27.91
C GLU A 123 -7.55 -28.08 -28.50
N GLY A 124 -8.79 -28.17 -28.99
CA GLY A 124 -9.31 -29.37 -29.64
C GLY A 124 -8.49 -29.77 -30.87
N GLU A 125 -8.07 -28.79 -31.67
CA GLU A 125 -7.17 -28.99 -32.82
C GLU A 125 -5.75 -29.39 -32.38
N ALA A 126 -5.24 -28.82 -31.29
CA ALA A 126 -3.93 -29.13 -30.71
C ALA A 126 -3.81 -30.58 -30.22
N ARG A 127 -4.93 -31.25 -29.89
CA ARG A 127 -4.93 -32.71 -29.59
C ARG A 127 -4.41 -33.56 -30.75
N GLY A 128 -4.46 -33.05 -31.98
CA GLY A 128 -3.83 -33.66 -33.15
C GLY A 128 -2.29 -33.65 -33.11
N GLY A 129 -1.68 -32.94 -32.17
CA GLY A 129 -0.23 -32.94 -31.88
C GLY A 129 0.64 -32.24 -32.91
N THR A 130 0.05 -31.49 -33.85
CA THR A 130 0.84 -30.77 -34.86
C THR A 130 1.47 -29.52 -34.26
N LYS A 131 2.68 -29.17 -34.70
CA LYS A 131 3.37 -27.96 -34.24
C LYS A 131 2.54 -26.70 -34.45
N GLN A 132 1.86 -26.59 -35.59
CA GLN A 132 0.99 -25.44 -35.88
C GLN A 132 -0.24 -25.41 -34.98
N ALA A 133 -0.89 -26.54 -34.71
CA ALA A 133 -2.06 -26.56 -33.84
C ALA A 133 -1.69 -26.23 -32.39
N ASN A 134 -0.56 -26.74 -31.89
CA ASN A 134 -0.05 -26.37 -30.57
C ASN A 134 0.31 -24.87 -30.52
N PHE A 135 0.97 -24.36 -31.56
CA PHE A 135 1.26 -22.93 -31.68
C PHE A 135 -0.02 -22.09 -31.63
N ASN A 136 -1.04 -22.46 -32.40
CA ASN A 136 -2.31 -21.74 -32.42
C ASN A 136 -2.98 -21.74 -31.04
N ALA A 137 -3.02 -22.89 -30.36
CA ALA A 137 -3.57 -23.00 -29.02
C ALA A 137 -2.80 -22.12 -28.02
N ALA A 138 -1.46 -22.14 -28.08
CA ALA A 138 -0.63 -21.26 -27.26
C ALA A 138 -0.97 -19.78 -27.49
N MET A 139 -1.12 -19.36 -28.75
CA MET A 139 -1.47 -17.99 -29.11
C MET A 139 -2.87 -17.57 -28.64
N GLY A 140 -3.85 -18.48 -28.70
CA GLY A 140 -5.20 -18.20 -28.21
C GLY A 140 -5.23 -17.88 -26.72
N HIS A 141 -4.54 -18.70 -25.91
CA HIS A 141 -4.40 -18.43 -24.48
C HIS A 141 -3.57 -17.19 -24.18
N HIS A 142 -2.46 -16.99 -24.90
CA HIS A 142 -1.62 -15.81 -24.74
C HIS A 142 -2.39 -14.49 -25.02
N ALA A 143 -3.26 -14.51 -26.02
CA ALA A 143 -4.13 -13.36 -26.32
C ALA A 143 -5.12 -13.07 -25.17
N ALA A 144 -5.73 -14.11 -24.60
CA ALA A 144 -6.60 -13.99 -23.43
C ALA A 144 -5.85 -13.41 -22.22
N ALA A 145 -4.68 -13.98 -21.88
CA ALA A 145 -3.87 -13.52 -20.76
C ALA A 145 -3.41 -12.07 -20.94
N SER A 146 -3.02 -11.67 -22.15
CA SER A 146 -2.65 -10.29 -22.46
C SER A 146 -3.81 -9.32 -22.25
N PHE A 147 -5.03 -9.71 -22.65
CA PHE A 147 -6.24 -8.93 -22.39
C PHE A 147 -6.50 -8.82 -20.89
N GLU A 148 -6.37 -9.91 -20.14
CA GLU A 148 -6.61 -9.96 -18.70
C GLU A 148 -5.61 -9.13 -17.89
N ILE A 149 -4.31 -9.18 -18.25
CA ILE A 149 -3.28 -8.31 -17.68
C ILE A 149 -3.64 -6.84 -17.84
N LEU A 150 -4.12 -6.44 -19.02
CA LEU A 150 -4.55 -5.06 -19.29
C LEU A 150 -5.74 -4.62 -18.44
N HIS A 151 -6.58 -5.57 -18.02
CA HIS A 151 -7.74 -5.33 -17.16
C HIS A 151 -7.46 -5.59 -15.68
N GLY A 152 -6.22 -5.92 -15.32
CA GLY A 152 -5.79 -6.17 -13.94
C GLY A 152 -6.13 -7.56 -13.40
N ASP A 153 -6.65 -8.46 -14.23
CA ASP A 153 -7.05 -9.82 -13.84
C ASP A 153 -5.86 -10.78 -13.89
N MET A 154 -5.01 -10.70 -12.86
CA MET A 154 -3.76 -11.46 -12.80
C MET A 154 -3.97 -12.97 -12.59
N GLU A 155 -5.11 -13.40 -12.05
CA GLU A 155 -5.41 -14.82 -11.83
C GLU A 155 -5.74 -15.53 -13.14
N HIS A 156 -6.71 -15.00 -13.90
CA HIS A 156 -7.04 -15.58 -15.19
C HIS A 156 -5.85 -15.49 -16.14
N ALA A 157 -5.12 -14.36 -16.12
CA ALA A 157 -3.91 -14.20 -16.91
C ALA A 157 -2.86 -15.27 -16.60
N LEU A 158 -2.62 -15.57 -15.32
CA LEU A 158 -1.67 -16.62 -14.94
C LEU A 158 -2.13 -18.00 -15.41
N ALA A 159 -3.43 -18.29 -15.30
CA ALA A 159 -4.00 -19.57 -15.72
C ALA A 159 -3.90 -19.77 -17.24
N ASP A 160 -4.25 -18.76 -18.02
CA ASP A 160 -4.16 -18.80 -19.47
C ASP A 160 -2.70 -18.87 -19.93
N GLU A 161 -1.80 -18.05 -19.40
CA GLU A 161 -0.39 -18.06 -19.81
C GLU A 161 0.31 -19.38 -19.42
N ARG A 162 -0.04 -20.00 -18.28
CA ARG A 162 0.41 -21.35 -17.93
C ARG A 162 -0.12 -22.40 -18.90
N THR A 163 -1.36 -22.25 -19.38
CA THR A 163 -1.93 -23.14 -20.39
C THR A 163 -1.25 -22.95 -21.73
N ALA A 164 -0.93 -21.71 -22.12
CA ALA A 164 -0.12 -21.42 -23.30
C ALA A 164 1.25 -22.13 -23.24
N LEU A 165 1.92 -22.12 -22.08
CA LEU A 165 3.17 -22.84 -21.84
C LEU A 165 3.04 -24.37 -21.91
N ILE A 166 1.86 -24.96 -21.75
CA ILE A 166 1.68 -26.41 -21.98
C ILE A 166 1.91 -26.72 -23.47
N TYR A 167 1.43 -25.86 -24.36
CA TYR A 167 1.55 -26.02 -25.80
C TYR A 167 2.90 -25.52 -26.36
N ALA A 168 3.51 -24.51 -25.73
CA ALA A 168 4.79 -23.93 -26.11
C ALA A 168 5.72 -23.72 -24.88
N PRO A 169 6.29 -24.80 -24.30
CA PRO A 169 6.93 -24.79 -22.97
C PRO A 169 8.25 -24.03 -22.85
N GLU A 170 8.87 -23.71 -23.98
CA GLU A 170 10.15 -23.02 -24.07
C GLU A 170 10.03 -21.68 -24.80
N GLU A 171 8.80 -21.20 -25.05
CA GLU A 171 8.59 -19.91 -25.72
C GLU A 171 8.98 -18.75 -24.79
N PRO A 172 9.99 -17.94 -25.14
CA PRO A 172 10.54 -16.94 -24.23
C PRO A 172 9.51 -15.90 -23.79
N THR A 173 8.67 -15.43 -24.71
CA THR A 173 7.61 -14.44 -24.42
C THR A 173 6.65 -14.96 -23.37
N LEU A 174 6.20 -16.21 -23.49
CA LEU A 174 5.27 -16.81 -22.53
C LEU A 174 5.91 -16.99 -21.15
N LEU A 175 7.18 -17.42 -21.10
CA LEU A 175 7.93 -17.54 -19.84
C LEU A 175 8.09 -16.18 -19.14
N MET A 176 8.37 -15.12 -19.89
CA MET A 176 8.49 -13.76 -19.36
C MET A 176 7.15 -13.21 -18.88
N ASN A 177 6.05 -13.49 -19.57
CA ASN A 177 4.73 -13.05 -19.14
C ASN A 177 4.28 -13.76 -17.86
N VAL A 178 4.51 -15.07 -17.72
CA VAL A 178 4.23 -15.77 -16.45
C VAL A 178 5.09 -15.18 -15.32
N ALA A 179 6.37 -14.92 -15.58
CA ALA A 179 7.24 -14.26 -14.62
C ALA A 179 6.76 -12.85 -14.25
N TYR A 180 6.25 -12.09 -15.22
CA TYR A 180 5.68 -10.77 -15.00
C TYR A 180 4.42 -10.82 -14.14
N VAL A 181 3.52 -11.75 -14.42
CA VAL A 181 2.30 -11.93 -13.62
C VAL A 181 2.68 -12.31 -12.17
N HIS A 182 3.66 -13.20 -11.98
CA HIS A 182 4.22 -13.50 -10.65
C HIS A 182 4.82 -12.25 -9.96
N LEU A 183 5.55 -11.39 -10.68
CA LEU A 183 6.06 -10.12 -10.11
C LEU A 183 4.94 -9.19 -9.66
N ARG A 184 3.89 -9.06 -10.48
CA ARG A 184 2.71 -8.24 -10.16
C ARG A 184 1.95 -8.77 -8.95
N ARG A 185 2.05 -10.07 -8.70
CA ARG A 185 1.56 -10.79 -7.52
C ARG A 185 2.55 -10.78 -6.34
N SER A 186 3.69 -10.09 -6.44
CA SER A 186 4.77 -10.13 -5.44
C SER A 186 5.34 -11.54 -5.15
N GLU A 187 5.10 -12.51 -6.04
CA GLU A 187 5.58 -13.89 -5.96
C GLU A 187 6.98 -13.97 -6.61
N TYR A 188 7.94 -13.32 -5.95
CA TYR A 188 9.25 -13.04 -6.54
C TYR A 188 10.09 -14.31 -6.77
N LYS A 189 9.95 -15.34 -5.93
CA LYS A 189 10.70 -16.60 -6.07
C LYS A 189 10.20 -17.40 -7.27
N GLU A 190 8.88 -17.48 -7.42
CA GLU A 190 8.19 -18.11 -8.53
C GLU A 190 8.54 -17.41 -9.84
N SER A 191 8.53 -16.07 -9.83
CA SER A 191 8.99 -15.27 -10.97
C SER A 191 10.41 -15.64 -11.40
N LEU A 192 11.35 -15.76 -10.46
CA LEU A 192 12.73 -16.13 -10.77
C LEU A 192 12.84 -17.52 -11.41
N ASP A 193 12.01 -18.50 -11.06
CA ASP A 193 12.05 -19.84 -11.70
C ASP A 193 11.74 -19.76 -13.20
N TYR A 194 10.68 -19.02 -13.57
CA TYR A 194 10.32 -18.79 -14.97
C TYR A 194 11.36 -17.95 -15.71
N LEU A 195 11.95 -16.95 -15.05
CA LEU A 195 13.01 -16.12 -15.64
C LEU A 195 14.31 -16.90 -15.86
N GLU A 196 14.65 -17.86 -15.00
CA GLU A 196 15.78 -18.77 -15.23
C GLU A 196 15.53 -19.68 -16.44
N ARG A 197 14.29 -20.12 -16.66
CA ARG A 197 13.93 -20.85 -17.89
C ARG A 197 14.03 -19.94 -19.12
N ALA A 198 13.45 -18.75 -19.07
CA ALA A 198 13.49 -17.76 -20.16
C ALA A 198 14.94 -17.41 -20.55
N ARG A 199 15.83 -17.29 -19.56
CA ARG A 199 17.26 -16.99 -19.78
C ARG A 199 18.02 -18.11 -20.49
N ARG A 200 17.62 -19.37 -20.32
CA ARG A 200 18.24 -20.50 -21.03
C ARG A 200 17.91 -20.47 -22.53
N VAL A 201 16.70 -20.04 -22.87
CA VAL A 201 16.20 -20.02 -24.26
C VAL A 201 16.50 -18.70 -24.97
N ALA A 202 16.53 -17.59 -24.24
CA ALA A 202 16.78 -16.24 -24.76
C ALA A 202 17.76 -15.48 -23.83
N PRO A 203 19.05 -15.86 -23.80
CA PRO A 203 20.03 -15.30 -22.85
C PRO A 203 20.31 -13.80 -23.04
N ASP A 204 20.10 -13.28 -24.25
CA ASP A 204 20.37 -11.89 -24.61
C ASP A 204 19.08 -11.03 -24.66
N ASN A 205 17.96 -11.53 -24.13
CA ASN A 205 16.72 -10.75 -24.06
C ASN A 205 16.78 -9.76 -22.87
N PRO A 206 16.69 -8.43 -23.11
CA PRO A 206 16.78 -7.42 -22.06
C PRO A 206 15.65 -7.52 -21.03
N ASP A 207 14.45 -7.96 -21.42
CA ASP A 207 13.29 -8.08 -20.52
C ASP A 207 13.49 -9.17 -19.46
N VAL A 208 14.19 -10.26 -19.80
CA VAL A 208 14.53 -11.32 -18.83
C VAL A 208 15.38 -10.73 -17.69
N ALA A 209 16.40 -9.94 -18.01
CA ALA A 209 17.25 -9.29 -17.03
C ALA A 209 16.52 -8.16 -16.29
N LYS A 210 15.65 -7.40 -16.97
CA LYS A 210 14.79 -6.37 -16.36
C LYS A 210 13.90 -6.95 -15.26
N LEU A 211 13.13 -7.99 -15.60
CA LEU A 211 12.20 -8.65 -14.69
C LEU A 211 12.94 -9.37 -13.55
N ALA A 212 14.09 -9.99 -13.82
CA ALA A 212 14.92 -10.60 -12.77
C ALA A 212 15.43 -9.55 -11.78
N GLY A 213 15.80 -8.37 -12.26
CA GLY A 213 16.18 -7.26 -11.40
C GLY A 213 15.05 -6.84 -10.45
N TRP A 214 13.81 -6.74 -10.94
CA TRP A 214 12.63 -6.47 -10.10
C TRP A 214 12.37 -7.59 -9.09
N ALA A 215 12.49 -8.86 -9.49
CA ALA A 215 12.29 -10.00 -8.59
C ALA A 215 13.34 -10.01 -7.46
N TYR A 216 14.61 -9.79 -7.79
CA TYR A 216 15.67 -9.67 -6.80
C TYR A 216 15.50 -8.46 -5.89
N TYR A 217 14.99 -7.34 -6.43
CA TYR A 217 14.69 -6.15 -5.63
C TYR A 217 13.62 -6.43 -4.59
N GLY A 218 12.52 -7.08 -4.98
CA GLY A 218 11.44 -7.51 -4.07
C GLY A 218 11.93 -8.48 -2.99
N LEU A 219 12.89 -9.36 -3.32
CA LEU A 219 13.54 -10.27 -2.37
C LEU A 219 14.64 -9.61 -1.50
N ASN A 220 14.78 -8.29 -1.55
CA ASN A 220 15.84 -7.53 -0.85
C ASN A 220 17.28 -7.97 -1.24
N LYS A 221 17.45 -8.59 -2.41
CA LYS A 221 18.74 -9.04 -2.98
C LYS A 221 19.35 -7.96 -3.87
N MET A 222 19.70 -6.83 -3.25
CA MET A 222 20.10 -5.59 -3.95
C MET A 222 21.26 -5.77 -4.95
N ASP A 223 22.29 -6.53 -4.60
CA ASP A 223 23.44 -6.77 -5.49
C ASP A 223 23.03 -7.48 -6.78
N GLN A 224 22.13 -8.45 -6.66
CA GLN A 224 21.62 -9.22 -7.79
C GLN A 224 20.70 -8.32 -8.63
N ALA A 225 19.84 -7.52 -8.00
CA ALA A 225 18.99 -6.56 -8.69
C ALA A 225 19.80 -5.55 -9.54
N VAL A 226 20.82 -4.92 -8.93
CA VAL A 226 21.73 -3.99 -9.62
C VAL A 226 22.49 -4.68 -10.75
N SER A 227 22.94 -5.93 -10.54
CA SER A 227 23.63 -6.68 -11.59
C SER A 227 22.74 -6.95 -12.79
N GLU A 228 21.51 -7.44 -12.56
CA GLU A 228 20.56 -7.76 -13.64
C GLU A 228 20.10 -6.51 -14.40
N TRP A 229 19.77 -5.40 -13.71
CA TRP A 229 19.41 -4.16 -14.40
C TRP A 229 20.55 -3.54 -15.20
N LYS A 230 21.81 -3.67 -14.75
CA LYS A 230 22.97 -3.28 -15.57
C LYS A 230 23.10 -4.13 -16.83
N LYS A 231 22.82 -5.43 -16.76
CA LYS A 231 22.80 -6.31 -17.93
C LYS A 231 21.68 -5.91 -18.89
N ALA A 232 20.47 -5.67 -18.37
CA ALA A 232 19.32 -5.21 -19.16
C ALA A 232 19.65 -3.93 -19.94
N LEU A 233 20.22 -2.92 -19.28
CA LEU A 233 20.62 -1.65 -19.92
C LEU A 233 21.77 -1.78 -20.92
N ALA A 234 22.66 -2.76 -20.72
CA ALA A 234 23.73 -3.04 -21.68
C ALA A 234 23.19 -3.69 -22.97
N LEU A 235 22.08 -4.44 -22.87
CA LEU A 235 21.39 -5.04 -24.01
C LEU A 235 20.47 -4.03 -24.71
N GLN A 236 19.69 -3.27 -23.95
CA GLN A 236 18.79 -2.25 -24.47
C GLN A 236 18.61 -1.09 -23.46
N PRO A 237 18.84 0.17 -23.87
CA PRO A 237 18.51 1.32 -23.03
C PRO A 237 17.01 1.37 -22.71
N ASP A 238 16.68 1.44 -21.43
CA ASP A 238 15.30 1.53 -20.91
C ASP A 238 15.29 2.55 -19.75
N ALA A 239 14.41 3.56 -19.84
CA ALA A 239 14.32 4.63 -18.86
C ALA A 239 13.76 4.18 -17.50
N GLU A 240 12.85 3.20 -17.48
CA GLU A 240 12.32 2.59 -16.26
C GLU A 240 13.43 1.83 -15.54
N VAL A 241 14.17 1.00 -16.28
CA VAL A 241 15.30 0.23 -15.72
C VAL A 241 16.40 1.17 -15.23
N GLN A 242 16.68 2.26 -15.95
CA GLN A 242 17.62 3.29 -15.52
C GLN A 242 17.17 3.92 -14.19
N ALA A 243 15.90 4.31 -14.05
CA ALA A 243 15.38 4.89 -12.82
C ALA A 243 15.42 3.89 -11.64
N ALA A 244 15.06 2.62 -11.90
CA ALA A 244 15.13 1.53 -10.93
C ALA A 244 16.57 1.26 -10.47
N LEU A 245 17.51 1.20 -11.41
CA LEU A 245 18.94 1.05 -11.14
C LEU A 245 19.49 2.22 -10.32
N GLU A 246 19.12 3.46 -10.66
CA GLU A 246 19.53 4.63 -9.89
C GLU A 246 18.95 4.61 -8.47
N LYS A 247 17.68 4.20 -8.30
CA LYS A 247 17.06 4.00 -6.98
C LYS A 247 17.82 2.96 -6.18
N ALA A 248 18.07 1.78 -6.75
CA ALA A 248 18.82 0.72 -6.10
C ALA A 248 20.28 1.08 -5.80
N GLN A 249 20.95 1.85 -6.66
CA GLN A 249 22.31 2.32 -6.38
C GLN A 249 22.35 3.38 -5.29
N ARG A 250 21.33 4.26 -5.20
CA ARG A 250 21.18 5.17 -4.06
C ARG A 250 20.93 4.40 -2.77
N ASP A 251 19.99 3.45 -2.79
CA ASP A 251 19.71 2.54 -1.68
C ASP A 251 21.00 1.82 -1.26
N LYS A 252 21.71 1.19 -2.21
CA LYS A 252 22.95 0.44 -1.96
C LYS A 252 24.10 1.31 -1.44
N LYS A 253 24.39 2.46 -2.05
CA LYS A 253 25.50 3.34 -1.64
C LYS A 253 25.33 3.80 -0.19
N GLU A 254 24.10 4.08 0.18
CA GLU A 254 23.77 4.43 1.55
C GLU A 254 23.95 3.18 2.44
N GLU A 255 23.37 2.04 2.07
CA GLU A 255 23.46 0.75 2.77
C GLU A 255 24.89 0.16 2.89
N GLU A 256 25.84 0.48 2.01
CA GLU A 256 27.23 -0.03 2.06
C GLU A 256 27.97 0.38 3.34
N SER A 257 27.55 1.50 3.96
CA SER A 257 28.09 1.95 5.25
C SER A 257 27.36 1.34 6.45
N TYR A 258 26.33 0.52 6.20
CA TYR A 258 25.39 0.08 7.21
C TYR A 258 25.86 -1.21 7.86
N LYS A 259 25.53 -1.36 9.15
CA LYS A 259 25.70 -2.65 9.83
C LYS A 259 24.41 -3.46 9.67
N GLU A 260 24.58 -4.75 9.45
CA GLU A 260 23.48 -5.70 9.27
C GLU A 260 23.18 -6.43 10.58
N ASN A 261 21.89 -6.48 10.93
CA ASN A 261 21.35 -7.32 11.99
C ASN A 261 20.23 -8.17 11.41
N GLU A 262 20.10 -9.40 11.90
CA GLU A 262 19.05 -10.33 11.47
C GLU A 262 18.22 -10.79 12.67
N SER A 263 16.99 -11.19 12.38
CA SER A 263 16.04 -11.81 13.30
C SER A 263 15.26 -12.89 12.55
N SER A 264 14.27 -13.52 13.19
CA SER A 264 13.52 -14.62 12.56
C SER A 264 12.78 -14.15 11.31
N HIS A 265 12.21 -12.95 11.35
CA HIS A 265 11.38 -12.43 10.26
C HIS A 265 12.00 -11.24 9.53
N PHE A 266 13.01 -10.57 10.10
CA PHE A 266 13.53 -9.32 9.54
C PHE A 266 15.04 -9.35 9.24
N THR A 267 15.41 -8.70 8.14
CA THR A 267 16.78 -8.26 7.83
C THR A 267 16.86 -6.74 8.00
N LEU A 268 17.62 -6.25 8.99
CA LEU A 268 17.74 -4.82 9.29
C LEU A 268 19.11 -4.26 8.92
N ARG A 269 19.13 -3.12 8.23
CA ARG A 269 20.33 -2.34 7.91
C ARG A 269 20.25 -0.93 8.52
N TYR A 270 21.35 -0.41 9.07
CA TYR A 270 21.40 0.96 9.64
C TYR A 270 22.74 1.69 9.44
N SER A 271 22.72 3.01 9.20
CA SER A 271 23.93 3.85 9.07
C SER A 271 24.58 4.18 10.40
N GLY A 272 25.88 4.50 10.37
CA GLY A 272 26.76 4.76 11.53
C GLY A 272 26.42 5.92 12.47
N ALA A 273 25.19 6.45 12.46
CA ALA A 273 24.64 7.35 13.47
C ALA A 273 23.49 6.72 14.30
N ALA A 274 22.85 5.66 13.81
CA ALA A 274 21.89 4.91 14.62
C ALA A 274 22.66 4.09 15.66
N ALA A 275 22.44 4.39 16.94
CA ALA A 275 23.08 3.64 18.01
C ALA A 275 22.73 2.15 17.85
N PRO A 276 23.68 1.20 17.90
CA PRO A 276 23.39 -0.24 17.80
C PRO A 276 22.32 -0.73 18.79
N ALA A 277 22.10 0.00 19.89
CA ALA A 277 20.99 -0.21 20.81
C ALA A 277 19.62 0.06 20.17
N LEU A 278 19.45 1.20 19.48
CA LEU A 278 18.21 1.55 18.80
C LEU A 278 17.86 0.54 17.70
N ALA A 279 18.85 0.09 16.92
CA ALA A 279 18.62 -0.94 15.89
C ALA A 279 18.09 -2.25 16.49
N ARG A 280 18.61 -2.68 17.65
CA ARG A 280 18.10 -3.83 18.39
C ARG A 280 16.71 -3.58 18.97
N ASP A 281 16.44 -2.37 19.45
CA ASP A 281 15.12 -2.01 19.99
C ASP A 281 14.06 -1.98 18.90
N VAL A 282 14.37 -1.49 17.70
CA VAL A 282 13.49 -1.53 16.53
C VAL A 282 13.21 -2.98 16.13
N LEU A 283 14.24 -3.81 15.97
CA LEU A 283 14.06 -5.25 15.64
C LEU A 283 13.18 -5.96 16.68
N ARG A 284 13.46 -5.79 17.97
CA ARG A 284 12.68 -6.39 19.06
C ARG A 284 11.22 -5.93 19.05
N THR A 285 11.00 -4.65 18.74
CA THR A 285 9.64 -4.07 18.64
C THR A 285 8.91 -4.66 17.44
N LEU A 286 9.57 -4.76 16.28
CA LEU A 286 9.02 -5.38 15.08
C LEU A 286 8.67 -6.85 15.29
N GLU A 287 9.51 -7.65 15.95
CA GLU A 287 9.20 -9.05 16.27
C GLU A 287 7.99 -9.19 17.23
N THR A 288 7.86 -8.26 18.17
CA THR A 288 6.69 -8.20 19.06
C THR A 288 5.42 -7.89 18.26
N HIS A 289 5.49 -6.91 17.37
CA HIS A 289 4.36 -6.53 16.51
C HIS A 289 4.05 -7.61 15.46
N PHE A 290 5.06 -8.31 14.94
CA PHE A 290 4.89 -9.43 14.03
C PHE A 290 4.04 -10.51 14.67
N SER A 291 4.40 -10.95 15.89
CA SER A 291 3.63 -11.97 16.62
C SER A 291 2.18 -11.50 16.90
N ALA A 292 2.00 -10.21 17.19
CA ALA A 292 0.67 -9.65 17.42
C ALA A 292 -0.19 -9.63 16.14
N ILE A 293 0.38 -9.17 15.02
CA ILE A 293 -0.34 -9.12 13.74
C ILE A 293 -0.59 -10.54 13.20
N GLU A 294 0.37 -11.46 13.34
CA GLU A 294 0.21 -12.88 13.00
C GLU A 294 -0.96 -13.51 13.74
N SER A 295 -1.09 -13.23 15.05
CA SER A 295 -2.22 -13.73 15.83
C SER A 295 -3.55 -13.10 15.42
N GLU A 296 -3.59 -11.82 15.05
CA GLU A 296 -4.83 -11.15 14.66
C GLU A 296 -5.29 -11.60 13.27
N LEU A 297 -4.36 -11.74 12.31
CA LEU A 297 -4.67 -12.10 10.91
C LEU A 297 -4.61 -13.60 10.62
N ASN A 298 -4.20 -14.42 11.60
CA ASN A 298 -3.97 -15.86 11.46
C ASN A 298 -3.13 -16.19 10.20
N TYR A 299 -2.09 -15.39 9.97
CA TYR A 299 -1.24 -15.47 8.78
C TYR A 299 0.19 -15.08 9.11
N SER A 300 1.14 -15.87 8.62
CA SER A 300 2.57 -15.61 8.78
C SER A 300 3.18 -15.36 7.40
N PRO A 301 3.71 -14.15 7.13
CA PRO A 301 4.45 -13.84 5.91
C PRO A 301 5.61 -14.83 5.70
N PRO A 302 5.68 -15.54 4.55
CA PRO A 302 6.71 -16.54 4.31
C PRO A 302 8.08 -15.95 3.98
N ASP A 303 8.13 -14.70 3.50
CA ASP A 303 9.35 -14.01 3.12
C ASP A 303 9.80 -13.02 4.19
N SER A 304 11.12 -12.96 4.42
CA SER A 304 11.71 -12.00 5.36
C SER A 304 11.47 -10.56 4.90
N ILE A 305 11.12 -9.71 5.85
CA ILE A 305 10.82 -8.29 5.61
C ILE A 305 12.09 -7.46 5.84
N GLY A 306 12.51 -6.71 4.83
CA GLY A 306 13.65 -5.80 4.92
C GLY A 306 13.31 -4.55 5.73
N VAL A 307 14.22 -4.12 6.61
CA VAL A 307 14.09 -2.91 7.44
C VAL A 307 15.33 -2.04 7.25
N ILE A 308 15.15 -0.75 7.00
CA ILE A 308 16.27 0.18 6.79
C ILE A 308 16.10 1.42 7.67
N LEU A 309 17.11 1.69 8.50
CA LEU A 309 17.13 2.84 9.40
C LEU A 309 17.97 3.98 8.80
N TYR A 310 17.34 5.13 8.58
CA TYR A 310 17.93 6.30 7.93
C TYR A 310 18.14 7.47 8.91
N THR A 311 19.05 8.38 8.54
CA THR A 311 18.98 9.76 9.04
C THR A 311 17.79 10.49 8.39
N GLN A 312 17.25 11.55 9.01
CA GLN A 312 16.06 12.25 8.48
C GLN A 312 16.33 12.83 7.08
N GLU A 313 17.55 13.35 6.87
CA GLU A 313 18.01 13.90 5.58
C GLU A 313 18.05 12.82 4.49
N ALA A 314 18.66 11.65 4.78
CA ALA A 314 18.72 10.54 3.84
C ALA A 314 17.33 9.97 3.53
N PHE A 315 16.45 9.90 4.54
CA PHE A 315 15.09 9.41 4.37
C PHE A 315 14.29 10.28 3.39
N ALA A 316 14.29 11.60 3.56
CA ALA A 316 13.59 12.52 2.67
C ALA A 316 14.17 12.52 1.24
N ASP A 317 15.50 12.47 1.11
CA ASP A 317 16.17 12.49 -0.18
C ASP A 317 15.91 11.23 -1.01
N ILE A 318 15.85 10.07 -0.36
CA ILE A 318 15.70 8.75 -1.01
C ILE A 318 14.25 8.45 -1.33
N THR A 319 13.37 8.59 -0.34
CA THR A 319 11.96 8.18 -0.48
C THR A 319 11.14 9.19 -1.26
N LYS A 320 11.61 10.44 -1.36
CA LYS A 320 10.81 11.60 -1.79
C LYS A 320 9.53 11.77 -0.96
N ALA A 321 9.42 11.07 0.17
CA ALA A 321 8.30 11.18 1.06
C ALA A 321 8.28 12.59 1.68
N PRO A 322 7.09 13.15 1.93
CA PRO A 322 6.99 14.39 2.66
C PRO A 322 7.72 14.29 4.01
N GLY A 323 8.37 15.37 4.46
CA GLY A 323 9.20 15.36 5.68
C GLY A 323 8.47 15.04 6.99
N TRP A 324 7.15 14.81 6.95
CA TRP A 324 6.31 14.39 8.07
C TRP A 324 6.04 12.87 8.11
N ALA A 325 6.46 12.10 7.10
CA ALA A 325 6.30 10.65 7.09
C ALA A 325 7.16 10.00 8.20
N GLY A 326 6.50 9.30 9.13
CA GLY A 326 7.15 8.68 10.30
C GLY A 326 7.91 7.39 9.97
N ALA A 327 7.52 6.73 8.88
CA ALA A 327 8.18 5.62 8.21
C ALA A 327 7.51 5.43 6.83
N LEU A 328 8.04 4.52 6.01
CA LEU A 328 7.49 4.18 4.70
C LEU A 328 7.64 2.68 4.45
N ASN A 329 6.62 2.03 3.91
CA ASN A 329 6.71 0.68 3.38
C ASN A 329 6.64 0.66 1.84
N ASP A 330 7.76 0.35 1.18
CA ASP A 330 7.84 0.15 -0.28
C ASP A 330 8.14 -1.32 -0.66
N GLY A 331 7.63 -2.26 0.14
CA GLY A 331 8.11 -3.65 0.22
C GLY A 331 9.24 -3.83 1.23
N ARG A 332 9.80 -2.73 1.74
CA ARG A 332 10.74 -2.66 2.86
C ARG A 332 10.29 -1.56 3.82
N ILE A 333 10.46 -1.79 5.12
CA ILE A 333 10.14 -0.79 6.14
C ILE A 333 11.31 0.17 6.28
N ARG A 334 11.11 1.43 5.90
CA ARG A 334 12.10 2.50 5.97
C ARG A 334 11.76 3.43 7.12
N VAL A 335 12.71 3.63 8.03
CA VAL A 335 12.47 4.33 9.30
C VAL A 335 13.49 5.46 9.47
N PRO A 336 13.07 6.73 9.55
CA PRO A 336 13.94 7.81 9.98
C PRO A 336 14.19 7.71 11.50
N VAL A 337 15.45 7.60 11.91
CA VAL A 337 15.84 7.39 13.31
C VAL A 337 16.71 8.49 13.92
N GLN A 338 16.90 9.60 13.19
CA GLN A 338 17.77 10.68 13.64
C GLN A 338 17.25 11.35 14.92
N GLY A 339 18.10 11.43 15.95
CA GLY A 339 17.75 12.04 17.24
C GLY A 339 16.99 11.13 18.20
N LEU A 340 16.72 9.87 17.82
CA LEU A 340 16.12 8.88 18.70
C LEU A 340 17.20 8.11 19.48
N SER A 341 16.96 7.90 20.77
CA SER A 341 17.80 7.07 21.64
C SER A 341 17.19 5.69 21.93
N GLY A 342 15.94 5.48 21.55
CA GLY A 342 15.16 4.26 21.73
C GLY A 342 13.84 4.35 20.96
N VAL A 343 13.08 3.25 20.93
CA VAL A 343 11.74 3.23 20.33
C VAL A 343 10.74 3.80 21.34
N ASP A 344 10.15 4.95 21.02
CA ASP A 344 9.06 5.53 21.80
C ASP A 344 7.69 5.00 21.36
N HIS A 345 6.62 5.46 22.02
CA HIS A 345 5.26 5.00 21.74
C HIS A 345 4.83 5.31 20.29
N GLU A 346 5.20 6.48 19.78
CA GLU A 346 4.83 6.89 18.42
C GLU A 346 5.56 6.07 17.36
N LEU A 347 6.88 5.88 17.51
CA LEU A 347 7.62 5.03 16.58
C LEU A 347 7.12 3.59 16.65
N SER A 348 6.83 3.05 17.85
CA SER A 348 6.25 1.72 17.99
C SER A 348 4.92 1.58 17.24
N ARG A 349 4.04 2.58 17.34
CA ARG A 349 2.76 2.63 16.63
C ARG A 349 2.97 2.63 15.11
N VAL A 350 3.82 3.53 14.61
CA VAL A 350 4.15 3.65 13.18
C VAL A 350 4.78 2.36 12.65
N LEU A 351 5.69 1.72 13.39
CA LEU A 351 6.27 0.43 12.99
C LEU A 351 5.19 -0.66 12.85
N LYS A 352 4.18 -0.67 13.72
CA LYS A 352 3.06 -1.62 13.62
C LYS A 352 2.19 -1.35 12.39
N HIS A 353 1.95 -0.07 12.07
CA HIS A 353 1.27 0.34 10.85
C HIS A 353 2.01 -0.14 9.61
N GLU A 354 3.29 0.23 9.46
CA GLU A 354 4.08 -0.18 8.29
C GLU A 354 4.22 -1.71 8.20
N LEU A 355 4.36 -2.40 9.33
CA LEU A 355 4.41 -3.86 9.33
C LEU A 355 3.11 -4.50 8.85
N THR A 356 1.95 -3.88 9.15
CA THR A 356 0.65 -4.35 8.67
C THR A 356 0.60 -4.36 7.14
N HIS A 357 1.15 -3.33 6.49
CA HIS A 357 1.27 -3.29 5.02
C HIS A 357 2.07 -4.48 4.48
N SER A 358 3.19 -4.87 5.11
CA SER A 358 3.93 -6.06 4.68
C SER A 358 3.13 -7.36 4.81
N PHE A 359 2.31 -7.49 5.86
CA PHE A 359 1.42 -8.66 6.03
C PHE A 359 0.35 -8.70 4.95
N VAL A 360 -0.34 -7.57 4.73
CA VAL A 360 -1.41 -7.48 3.73
C VAL A 360 -0.85 -7.68 2.32
N GLN A 361 0.28 -7.06 1.99
CA GLN A 361 0.95 -7.21 0.71
C GLN A 361 1.28 -8.68 0.42
N GLN A 362 1.94 -9.38 1.36
CA GLN A 362 2.30 -10.78 1.15
C GLN A 362 1.09 -11.72 1.17
N LYS A 363 0.07 -11.47 2.02
CA LYS A 363 -1.14 -12.30 2.09
C LYS A 363 -2.01 -12.16 0.84
N THR A 364 -2.07 -10.96 0.29
CA THR A 364 -2.96 -10.63 -0.84
C THR A 364 -2.24 -10.52 -2.17
N HIS A 365 -0.95 -10.82 -2.21
CA HIS A 365 -0.14 -10.71 -3.43
C HIS A 365 -0.17 -9.27 -4.03
N GLY A 366 -0.40 -8.26 -3.20
CA GLY A 366 -0.56 -6.86 -3.63
C GLY A 366 -1.93 -6.48 -4.20
N HIS A 367 -2.93 -7.35 -4.12
CA HIS A 367 -4.26 -7.11 -4.68
C HIS A 367 -5.24 -6.39 -3.75
N ALA A 368 -4.88 -6.18 -2.48
CA ALA A 368 -5.74 -5.43 -1.56
C ALA A 368 -5.91 -3.97 -2.03
N SER A 369 -7.14 -3.46 -1.99
CA SER A 369 -7.43 -2.06 -2.31
C SER A 369 -6.84 -1.10 -1.26
N THR A 370 -6.45 0.11 -1.70
CA THR A 370 -5.81 1.11 -0.83
C THR A 370 -6.61 1.41 0.45
N TRP A 371 -7.94 1.54 0.36
CA TRP A 371 -8.78 1.79 1.55
C TRP A 371 -8.74 0.63 2.57
N LEU A 372 -8.70 -0.62 2.11
CA LEU A 372 -8.65 -1.79 2.97
C LEU A 372 -7.30 -1.87 3.69
N GLN A 373 -6.20 -1.67 2.96
CA GLN A 373 -4.85 -1.67 3.51
C GLN A 373 -4.68 -0.57 4.57
N GLU A 374 -5.08 0.66 4.25
CA GLU A 374 -4.90 1.80 5.15
C GLU A 374 -5.85 1.79 6.35
N GLY A 375 -7.09 1.37 6.16
CA GLY A 375 -8.01 1.20 7.28
C GLY A 375 -7.49 0.15 8.26
N LEU A 376 -6.98 -0.98 7.75
CA LEU A 376 -6.48 -2.09 8.56
C LEU A 376 -5.19 -1.72 9.29
N ALA A 377 -4.26 -1.05 8.61
CA ALA A 377 -3.02 -0.56 9.22
C ALA A 377 -3.29 0.45 10.35
N GLN A 378 -4.24 1.39 10.16
CA GLN A 378 -4.70 2.30 11.21
C GLN A 378 -5.36 1.55 12.38
N TRP A 379 -6.18 0.54 12.10
CA TRP A 379 -6.81 -0.24 13.16
C TRP A 379 -5.78 -1.04 13.98
N MET A 380 -4.82 -1.68 13.31
CA MET A 380 -3.76 -2.49 13.92
C MET A 380 -2.86 -1.67 14.83
N GLU A 381 -2.51 -0.45 14.42
CA GLU A 381 -1.71 0.47 15.24
C GLU A 381 -2.48 1.06 16.43
N GLY A 382 -3.80 0.85 16.49
CA GLY A 382 -4.65 1.21 17.63
C GLY A 382 -5.46 2.49 17.44
N GLN A 383 -5.48 3.10 16.24
CA GLN A 383 -6.37 4.23 15.97
C GLN A 383 -7.83 3.80 15.96
N ARG A 384 -8.73 4.72 16.34
CA ARG A 384 -10.18 4.48 16.32
C ARG A 384 -10.95 5.68 15.76
N SER A 385 -12.11 5.43 15.16
CA SER A 385 -12.91 6.43 14.45
C SER A 385 -13.66 7.43 15.34
N ALA A 386 -13.58 7.29 16.67
CA ALA A 386 -14.34 8.06 17.64
C ALA A 386 -14.26 9.59 17.41
N GLU A 387 -13.08 10.14 17.12
CA GLU A 387 -12.89 11.58 16.91
C GLU A 387 -13.59 12.11 15.65
N ASN A 388 -13.69 11.29 14.60
CA ASN A 388 -14.25 11.67 13.30
C ASN A 388 -15.69 11.16 13.10
N ALA A 389 -16.21 10.33 13.99
CA ALA A 389 -17.46 9.59 13.81
C ALA A 389 -18.65 10.48 13.45
N ALA A 390 -18.85 11.58 14.17
CA ALA A 390 -19.96 12.50 13.93
C ALA A 390 -19.89 13.16 12.55
N VAL A 391 -18.71 13.61 12.15
CA VAL A 391 -18.49 14.25 10.84
C VAL A 391 -18.64 13.24 9.71
N LEU A 392 -18.08 12.03 9.85
CA LEU A 392 -18.20 10.97 8.83
C LEU A 392 -19.65 10.53 8.65
N ALA A 393 -20.40 10.34 9.74
CA ALA A 393 -21.82 10.00 9.67
C ALA A 393 -22.65 11.11 9.01
N GLN A 394 -22.31 12.38 9.25
CA GLN A 394 -22.96 13.53 8.61
C GLN A 394 -22.66 13.56 7.10
N ILE A 395 -21.40 13.43 6.69
CA ILE A 395 -20.98 13.41 5.28
C ILE A 395 -21.71 12.31 4.51
N TYR A 396 -21.83 11.12 5.09
CA TYR A 396 -22.61 10.03 4.50
C TYR A 396 -24.10 10.37 4.39
N SER A 397 -24.71 10.92 5.45
CA SER A 397 -26.13 11.29 5.46
C SER A 397 -26.50 12.35 4.42
N GLU A 398 -25.56 13.23 4.09
CA GLU A 398 -25.73 14.26 3.06
C GLU A 398 -25.46 13.76 1.63
N GLY A 399 -25.08 12.49 1.46
CA GLY A 399 -24.75 11.91 0.15
C GLY A 399 -23.40 12.37 -0.40
N HIS A 400 -22.51 12.88 0.46
CA HIS A 400 -21.18 13.38 0.08
C HIS A 400 -20.05 12.36 0.35
N ALA A 401 -20.36 11.18 0.89
CA ALA A 401 -19.35 10.17 1.15
C ALA A 401 -18.77 9.60 -0.15
N ALA A 402 -17.43 9.53 -0.24
CA ALA A 402 -16.76 8.89 -1.36
C ALA A 402 -17.10 7.39 -1.41
N PRO A 403 -17.46 6.84 -2.58
CA PRO A 403 -17.67 5.41 -2.75
C PRO A 403 -16.35 4.66 -2.52
N LEU A 404 -16.40 3.49 -1.87
CA LEU A 404 -15.21 2.67 -1.60
C LEU A 404 -14.48 2.25 -2.88
N GLY A 405 -15.21 1.96 -3.97
CA GLY A 405 -14.62 1.70 -5.30
C GLY A 405 -13.78 2.88 -5.83
N GLY A 406 -14.12 4.12 -5.45
CA GLY A 406 -13.34 5.31 -5.79
C GLY A 406 -12.10 5.52 -4.93
N LEU A 407 -11.92 4.70 -3.88
CA LEU A 407 -10.80 4.75 -2.95
C LEU A 407 -9.87 3.52 -3.08
N GLU A 408 -10.06 2.68 -4.10
CA GLU A 408 -9.20 1.51 -4.31
C GLU A 408 -7.82 1.85 -4.89
N GLY A 409 -7.71 2.96 -5.62
CA GLY A 409 -6.47 3.40 -6.26
C GLY A 409 -5.66 4.38 -5.41
N SER A 410 -4.57 4.89 -6.00
CA SER A 410 -3.60 5.74 -5.29
C SER A 410 -4.18 7.06 -4.76
N TRP A 411 -3.83 7.37 -3.51
CA TRP A 411 -4.16 8.60 -2.80
C TRP A 411 -3.05 9.67 -2.86
N MET A 412 -1.88 9.37 -3.42
CA MET A 412 -0.72 10.30 -3.48
C MET A 412 -1.02 11.66 -4.10
N ARG A 413 -1.98 11.73 -5.03
CA ARG A 413 -2.35 12.97 -5.74
C ARG A 413 -3.54 13.71 -5.12
N MET A 414 -4.12 13.18 -4.04
CA MET A 414 -5.25 13.80 -3.37
C MET A 414 -4.81 15.06 -2.60
N GLY A 415 -5.70 16.06 -2.56
CA GLY A 415 -5.52 17.20 -1.67
C GLY A 415 -5.55 16.77 -0.20
N GLY A 416 -4.82 17.47 0.68
CA GLY A 416 -4.63 17.03 2.07
C GLY A 416 -5.92 16.81 2.87
N ASP A 417 -6.97 17.61 2.65
CA ASP A 417 -8.26 17.42 3.31
C ASP A 417 -9.03 16.21 2.76
N THR A 418 -8.93 15.95 1.46
CA THR A 418 -9.51 14.76 0.81
C THR A 418 -8.83 13.48 1.26
N ALA A 419 -7.50 13.49 1.35
CA ALA A 419 -6.73 12.37 1.87
C ALA A 419 -7.13 12.09 3.33
N ARG A 420 -7.17 13.11 4.20
CA ARG A 420 -7.57 12.95 5.61
C ARG A 420 -8.96 12.31 5.74
N TYR A 421 -9.91 12.73 4.91
CA TYR A 421 -11.22 12.10 4.85
C TYR A 421 -11.13 10.62 4.43
N ALA A 422 -10.35 10.30 3.39
CA ALA A 422 -10.19 8.93 2.91
C ALA A 422 -9.63 7.99 3.99
N TYR A 423 -8.57 8.39 4.71
CA TYR A 423 -8.02 7.62 5.84
C TYR A 423 -9.06 7.39 6.95
N ALA A 424 -9.77 8.45 7.36
CA ALA A 424 -10.77 8.37 8.42
C ALA A 424 -11.97 7.49 8.01
N TRP A 425 -12.38 7.58 6.75
CA TRP A 425 -13.46 6.76 6.20
C TRP A 425 -13.05 5.30 6.04
N ALA A 426 -11.84 5.02 5.57
CA ALA A 426 -11.26 3.69 5.51
C ALA A 426 -11.22 3.01 6.88
N LEU A 427 -10.70 3.71 7.90
CA LEU A 427 -10.69 3.20 9.28
C LEU A 427 -12.09 2.88 9.80
N ALA A 428 -13.08 3.74 9.54
CA ALA A 428 -14.45 3.51 9.99
C ALA A 428 -15.08 2.26 9.36
N ASN A 429 -14.81 2.01 8.07
CA ASN A 429 -15.30 0.81 7.40
C ASN A 429 -14.63 -0.46 7.96
N ILE A 430 -13.34 -0.41 8.28
CA ILE A 430 -12.65 -1.53 8.94
C ILE A 430 -13.19 -1.77 10.34
N GLU A 431 -13.42 -0.72 11.13
CA GLU A 431 -14.04 -0.87 12.45
C GLU A 431 -15.40 -1.54 12.38
N TYR A 432 -16.23 -1.14 11.42
CA TYR A 432 -17.54 -1.77 11.21
C TYR A 432 -17.40 -3.26 10.91
N ILE A 433 -16.52 -3.64 9.97
CA ILE A 433 -16.29 -5.05 9.61
C ILE A 433 -15.80 -5.83 10.84
N VAL A 434 -14.82 -5.29 11.56
CA VAL A 434 -14.26 -5.94 12.76
C VAL A 434 -15.27 -6.03 13.91
N GLN A 435 -16.22 -5.10 14.01
CA GLN A 435 -17.23 -5.10 15.07
C GLN A 435 -18.21 -6.29 14.96
N ALA A 436 -18.40 -6.86 13.78
CA ALA A 436 -19.35 -7.94 13.53
C ALA A 436 -18.85 -9.31 14.03
N ASP A 437 -17.67 -9.76 13.58
CA ASP A 437 -17.09 -11.08 13.90
C ASP A 437 -15.61 -11.01 14.32
N GLY A 438 -15.15 -9.84 14.78
CA GLY A 438 -13.73 -9.61 15.07
C GLY A 438 -12.88 -9.60 13.79
N MET A 439 -11.61 -9.98 13.92
CA MET A 439 -10.68 -9.99 12.77
C MET A 439 -10.93 -11.14 11.78
N GLY A 440 -11.80 -12.11 12.12
CA GLY A 440 -12.07 -13.27 11.28
C GLY A 440 -12.70 -12.93 9.92
N ASP A 441 -13.55 -11.90 9.85
CA ASP A 441 -14.07 -11.42 8.57
C ASP A 441 -12.97 -10.78 7.71
N ILE A 442 -12.10 -9.98 8.31
CA ILE A 442 -10.95 -9.38 7.62
C ILE A 442 -10.01 -10.46 7.09
N GLU A 443 -9.68 -11.47 7.90
CA GLU A 443 -8.88 -12.63 7.47
C GLU A 443 -9.49 -13.28 6.22
N ARG A 444 -10.79 -13.64 6.28
CA ARG A 444 -11.49 -14.28 5.16
C ARG A 444 -11.53 -13.40 3.91
N ILE A 445 -11.73 -12.08 4.06
CA ILE A 445 -11.68 -11.12 2.95
C ILE A 445 -10.29 -11.12 2.33
N LEU A 446 -9.23 -11.03 3.14
CA LEU A 446 -7.85 -11.04 2.66
C LEU A 446 -7.50 -12.38 1.99
N ASP A 447 -8.01 -13.53 2.47
CA ASP A 447 -7.83 -14.83 1.82
C ASP A 447 -8.45 -14.86 0.41
N ARG A 448 -9.66 -14.28 0.26
CA ARG A 448 -10.32 -14.19 -1.06
C ARG A 448 -9.57 -13.27 -2.01
N ILE A 449 -9.07 -12.16 -1.50
CA ILE A 449 -8.22 -11.25 -2.29
C ILE A 449 -6.90 -11.93 -2.64
N GLY A 450 -6.30 -12.71 -1.74
CA GLY A 450 -5.10 -13.51 -1.99
C GLY A 450 -5.31 -14.64 -3.01
N ALA A 451 -6.54 -15.14 -3.12
CA ALA A 451 -6.99 -16.01 -4.22
C ALA A 451 -7.39 -15.23 -5.49
N GLY A 452 -7.10 -13.92 -5.51
CA GLY A 452 -7.24 -12.98 -6.62
C GLY A 452 -8.64 -12.46 -6.91
N MET A 453 -9.55 -12.51 -5.93
CA MET A 453 -10.80 -11.79 -6.02
C MET A 453 -10.60 -10.28 -5.87
N ALA A 454 -11.36 -9.48 -6.63
CA ALA A 454 -11.48 -8.05 -6.38
C ALA A 454 -12.04 -7.78 -4.97
N THR A 455 -11.63 -6.68 -4.34
CA THR A 455 -12.00 -6.38 -2.94
C THR A 455 -13.52 -6.38 -2.73
N GLU A 456 -14.30 -5.77 -3.63
CA GLU A 456 -15.76 -5.75 -3.51
C GLU A 456 -16.37 -7.16 -3.60
N VAL A 457 -15.84 -8.02 -4.48
CA VAL A 457 -16.31 -9.39 -4.65
C VAL A 457 -16.03 -10.21 -3.38
N ALA A 458 -14.84 -10.03 -2.80
CA ALA A 458 -14.49 -10.65 -1.52
C ALA A 458 -15.44 -10.24 -0.39
N LEU A 459 -15.81 -8.95 -0.31
CA LEU A 459 -16.81 -8.47 0.66
C LEU A 459 -18.19 -9.09 0.43
N ARG A 460 -18.65 -9.18 -0.82
CA ARG A 460 -19.94 -9.80 -1.15
C ARG A 460 -19.96 -11.27 -0.75
N GLU A 461 -18.86 -12.00 -0.91
CA GLU A 461 -18.79 -13.41 -0.54
C GLU A 461 -18.77 -13.61 0.99
N VAL A 462 -17.98 -12.80 1.70
CA VAL A 462 -17.75 -12.98 3.15
C VAL A 462 -18.85 -12.34 3.98
N LEU A 463 -19.24 -11.09 3.66
CA LEU A 463 -20.18 -10.29 4.44
C LEU A 463 -21.60 -10.29 3.87
N HIS A 464 -21.82 -10.91 2.70
CA HIS A 464 -23.07 -10.79 1.94
C HIS A 464 -23.47 -9.33 1.67
N SER A 465 -22.48 -8.43 1.59
CA SER A 465 -22.64 -6.99 1.50
C SER A 465 -21.75 -6.45 0.41
N ASP A 466 -22.26 -5.54 -0.43
CA ASP A 466 -21.43 -4.78 -1.35
C ASP A 466 -20.91 -3.47 -0.76
N TYR A 467 -20.21 -2.66 -1.55
CA TYR A 467 -19.67 -1.40 -1.05
C TYR A 467 -20.72 -0.44 -0.51
N ASN A 468 -21.91 -0.38 -1.11
CA ASN A 468 -22.95 0.51 -0.62
C ASN A 468 -23.52 0.00 0.70
N ASP A 469 -23.73 -1.31 0.81
CA ASP A 469 -24.20 -1.96 2.03
C ASP A 469 -23.23 -1.75 3.20
N VAL A 470 -21.92 -1.94 2.94
CA VAL A 470 -20.85 -1.70 3.92
C VAL A 470 -20.83 -0.23 4.33
N MET A 471 -20.85 0.71 3.38
CA MET A 471 -20.86 2.15 3.70
C MET A 471 -22.07 2.58 4.51
N GLN A 472 -23.26 2.05 4.20
CA GLN A 472 -24.49 2.30 4.95
C GLN A 472 -24.34 1.80 6.39
N SER A 473 -23.91 0.55 6.53
CA SER A 473 -23.77 -0.10 7.83
C SER A 473 -22.69 0.56 8.68
N THR A 474 -21.60 1.03 8.07
CA THR A 474 -20.58 1.86 8.72
C THR A 474 -21.18 3.15 9.27
N ALA A 475 -21.99 3.88 8.50
CA ALA A 475 -22.63 5.10 9.00
C ALA A 475 -23.60 4.82 10.16
N GLU A 476 -24.34 3.70 10.10
CA GLU A 476 -25.18 3.26 11.21
C GLU A 476 -24.38 2.88 12.45
N TYR A 477 -23.28 2.14 12.28
CA TYR A 477 -22.31 1.82 13.33
C TYR A 477 -21.77 3.08 14.01
N LEU A 478 -21.29 4.07 13.24
CA LEU A 478 -20.75 5.31 13.79
C LEU A 478 -21.80 6.06 14.63
N ARG A 479 -23.05 6.15 14.16
CA ARG A 479 -24.14 6.78 14.91
C ARG A 479 -24.49 6.00 16.17
N LYS A 480 -24.53 4.68 16.11
CA LYS A 480 -24.90 3.83 17.25
C LYS A 480 -23.82 3.81 18.33
N THR A 481 -22.56 3.75 17.92
CA THR A 481 -21.41 3.58 18.83
C THR A 481 -20.94 4.92 19.40
N TYR A 482 -20.98 5.99 18.60
CA TYR A 482 -20.42 7.29 18.96
C TYR A 482 -21.44 8.45 18.97
N GLY A 483 -22.65 8.23 18.47
CA GLY A 483 -23.72 9.23 18.53
C GLY A 483 -24.13 9.49 19.98
N ARG A 484 -23.89 10.71 20.45
CA ARG A 484 -24.45 11.23 21.70
C ARG A 484 -25.68 12.08 21.43
#